data_AF-A0A259DP67-F1
#
_entry.id   AF-A0A259DP67-F1
#
_cell.length_a   1.000
_cell.length_b   1.000
_cell.length_c   1.000
_cell.angle_alpha   90.00
_cell.angle_beta   90.00
_cell.angle_gamma   90.00
#
_symmetry.space_group_name_H-M   'P 1'
#
loop_
_entity.id
_entity.type
_entity.pdbx_description
1 polymer ?
#
loop_
_entity_poly.entity_id
_entity_poly.type
_entity_poly.pdbx_seq_one_letter_code
_entity_poly.pdbx_strand_id
1 'polypeptide(L)'
;MNEVTLPWPTKELSPNARVHWARLAKAKKSYRSACFWLAKEAKLQAPGEGVIRIEMAFYPPCRRTRDEDNLLASMKSGLDGLADALQVNDSRFKVEWRVEEKLGVSREAVSQIEKRAFAKIRRILKKRAGRGDPRDILPD
;
A
#
# COMPACT_ATOMS: atom_id res chain seq x y z
N MET A 1 -14.42 -3.36 11.96
CA MET A 1 -13.13 -2.64 12.01
C MET A 1 -12.67 -2.49 10.57
N ASN A 2 -12.68 -1.27 10.03
CA ASN A 2 -12.42 -0.98 8.61
C ASN A 2 -11.01 -0.39 8.41
N GLU A 3 -10.03 -0.97 9.09
CA GLU A 3 -8.64 -0.51 9.02
C GLU A 3 -7.77 -1.56 8.34
N VAL A 4 -6.84 -1.12 7.52
CA VAL A 4 -5.82 -1.98 6.92
C VAL A 4 -4.46 -1.30 7.02
N THR A 5 -3.45 -2.06 7.46
CA THR A 5 -2.06 -1.59 7.41
C THR A 5 -1.46 -1.96 6.07
N LEU A 6 -0.98 -0.96 5.34
CA LEU A 6 -0.32 -1.13 4.04
C LEU A 6 1.20 -1.06 4.19
N PRO A 7 1.97 -1.76 3.34
CA PRO A 7 3.41 -1.63 3.32
C PRO A 7 3.82 -0.23 2.84
N TRP A 8 4.94 0.25 3.36
CA TRP A 8 5.52 1.51 2.90
C TRP A 8 5.81 1.45 1.38
N PRO A 9 5.44 2.47 0.60
CA PRO A 9 5.65 2.47 -0.85
C PRO A 9 7.14 2.40 -1.19
N THR A 10 7.47 1.63 -2.23
CA THR A 10 8.86 1.52 -2.69
C THR A 10 9.33 2.82 -3.32
N LYS A 11 10.65 3.08 -3.24
CA LYS A 11 11.26 4.29 -3.82
C LYS A 11 10.99 4.48 -5.32
N GLU A 12 10.72 3.38 -6.03
CA GLU A 12 10.47 3.36 -7.47
C GLU A 12 9.10 3.93 -7.84
N LEU A 13 8.15 3.98 -6.89
CA LEU A 13 6.82 4.56 -7.08
C LEU A 13 6.82 6.08 -6.94
N SER A 14 7.90 6.67 -6.42
CA SER A 14 8.03 8.10 -6.30
C SER A 14 7.97 8.76 -7.69
N PRO A 15 7.17 9.82 -7.90
CA PRO A 15 7.14 10.56 -9.16
C PRO A 15 8.53 11.08 -9.58
N ASN A 16 9.34 11.41 -8.58
CA ASN A 16 10.70 11.89 -8.76
C ASN A 16 11.72 10.76 -9.01
N ALA A 17 11.29 9.50 -8.99
CA ALA A 17 12.14 8.38 -9.38
C ALA A 17 12.29 8.36 -10.90
N ARG A 18 13.47 8.73 -11.40
CA ARG A 18 13.84 8.58 -12.82
C ARG A 18 14.20 7.12 -13.13
N VAL A 19 13.25 6.22 -12.93
CA VAL A 19 13.40 4.78 -13.21
C VAL A 19 12.89 4.44 -14.60
N HIS A 20 13.44 3.37 -15.20
CA HIS A 20 12.96 2.85 -16.48
C HIS A 20 11.46 2.48 -16.39
N TRP A 21 10.68 2.82 -17.42
CA TRP A 21 9.22 2.64 -17.45
C TRP A 21 8.78 1.20 -17.13
N ALA A 22 9.54 0.20 -17.59
CA ALA A 22 9.24 -1.22 -17.33
C ALA A 22 9.38 -1.56 -15.84
N ARG A 23 10.38 -0.97 -15.16
CA ARG A 23 10.59 -1.15 -13.72
C ARG A 23 9.49 -0.45 -12.93
N LEU A 24 9.11 0.77 -13.32
CA LEU A 24 7.98 1.49 -12.74
C LEU A 24 6.68 0.69 -12.87
N ALA A 25 6.42 0.10 -14.04
CA ALA A 25 5.23 -0.72 -14.28
C ALA A 25 5.22 -1.98 -13.39
N LYS A 26 6.38 -2.67 -13.26
CA LYS A 26 6.52 -3.82 -12.35
C LYS A 26 6.26 -3.42 -10.90
N ALA A 27 6.83 -2.30 -10.43
CA ALA A 27 6.62 -1.78 -9.09
C ALA A 27 5.15 -1.44 -8.82
N LYS A 28 4.48 -0.74 -9.75
CA LYS A 28 3.04 -0.41 -9.64
C LYS A 28 2.18 -1.66 -9.56
N LYS A 29 2.42 -2.65 -10.43
CA LYS A 29 1.67 -3.92 -10.44
C LYS A 29 1.85 -4.68 -9.12
N SER A 30 3.07 -4.78 -8.64
CA SER A 30 3.40 -5.43 -7.36
C SER A 30 2.68 -4.76 -6.19
N TYR A 31 2.80 -3.44 -6.08
CA TYR A 31 2.22 -2.67 -4.98
C TYR A 31 0.69 -2.70 -4.98
N ARG A 32 0.06 -2.52 -6.16
CA ARG A 32 -1.38 -2.66 -6.35
C ARG A 32 -1.88 -4.04 -5.91
N SER A 33 -1.20 -5.10 -6.35
CA SER A 33 -1.55 -6.47 -5.99
C SER A 33 -1.43 -6.72 -4.48
N ALA A 34 -0.38 -6.19 -3.84
CA ALA A 34 -0.20 -6.32 -2.40
C ALA A 34 -1.34 -5.64 -1.63
N CYS A 35 -1.69 -4.41 -2.00
CA CYS A 35 -2.77 -3.64 -1.36
C CYS A 35 -4.13 -4.32 -1.55
N PHE A 36 -4.42 -4.83 -2.75
CA PHE A 36 -5.63 -5.59 -3.05
C PHE A 36 -5.80 -6.78 -2.11
N TRP A 37 -4.74 -7.58 -1.94
CA TRP A 37 -4.83 -8.77 -1.10
C TRP A 37 -4.93 -8.45 0.39
N LEU A 38 -4.26 -7.40 0.84
CA LEU A 38 -4.38 -6.94 2.23
C LEU A 38 -5.78 -6.41 2.53
N ALA A 39 -6.38 -5.64 1.61
CA ALA A 39 -7.76 -5.17 1.75
C ALA A 39 -8.77 -6.32 1.82
N LYS A 40 -8.62 -7.34 0.94
CA LYS A 40 -9.46 -8.56 0.99
C LYS A 40 -9.29 -9.34 2.28
N GLU A 41 -8.05 -9.47 2.79
CA GLU A 41 -7.79 -10.20 4.04
C GLU A 41 -8.31 -9.46 5.27
N ALA A 42 -8.19 -8.12 5.29
CA ALA A 42 -8.79 -7.26 6.30
C ALA A 42 -10.32 -7.25 6.24
N LYS A 43 -10.92 -7.88 5.21
CA LYS A 43 -12.36 -7.92 4.96
C LYS A 43 -12.96 -6.51 4.96
N LEU A 44 -12.24 -5.55 4.37
CA LEU A 44 -12.74 -4.20 4.24
C LEU A 44 -14.06 -4.22 3.47
N GLN A 45 -15.00 -3.44 3.96
CA GLN A 45 -16.29 -3.23 3.32
C GLN A 45 -16.43 -1.75 3.01
N ALA A 46 -16.87 -1.46 1.79
CA ALA A 46 -17.24 -0.13 1.37
C ALA A 46 -18.76 -0.08 1.20
N PRO A 47 -19.39 1.08 1.47
CA PRO A 47 -20.79 1.28 1.15
C PRO A 47 -21.03 1.11 -0.36
N GLY A 48 -22.15 0.48 -0.73
CA GLY A 48 -22.50 0.23 -2.13
C GLY A 48 -22.64 1.51 -2.95
N GLU A 49 -23.09 2.60 -2.32
CA GLU A 49 -23.30 3.91 -2.94
C GLU A 49 -22.68 5.05 -2.12
N GLY A 50 -22.58 6.24 -2.73
CA GLY A 50 -22.08 7.44 -2.07
C GLY A 50 -20.56 7.55 -1.95
N VAL A 51 -20.11 8.61 -1.28
CA VAL A 51 -18.70 8.95 -1.10
C VAL A 51 -18.06 8.01 -0.08
N ILE A 52 -16.85 7.52 -0.40
CA ILE A 52 -16.04 6.70 0.50
C ILE A 52 -14.93 7.58 1.05
N ARG A 53 -14.97 7.86 2.35
CA ARG A 53 -13.90 8.60 3.04
C ARG A 53 -12.77 7.64 3.38
N ILE A 54 -11.56 7.98 2.98
CA ILE A 54 -10.34 7.23 3.26
C ILE A 54 -9.43 8.14 4.06
N GLU A 55 -9.16 7.76 5.30
CA GLU A 55 -8.15 8.40 6.13
C GLU A 55 -6.84 7.62 6.01
N MET A 56 -5.78 8.27 5.54
CA MET A 56 -4.44 7.67 5.45
C MET A 56 -3.50 8.34 6.45
N ALA A 57 -2.96 7.54 7.37
CA ALA A 57 -1.88 7.96 8.26
C ALA A 57 -0.54 7.41 7.76
N PHE A 58 0.38 8.31 7.42
CA PHE A 58 1.72 7.95 6.98
C PHE A 58 2.68 7.91 8.17
N TYR A 59 3.33 6.75 8.35
CA TYR A 59 4.36 6.54 9.37
C TYR A 59 5.74 6.33 8.71
N PRO A 60 6.55 7.40 8.52
CA PRO A 60 7.79 7.31 7.77
C PRO A 60 8.85 6.42 8.47
N PRO A 61 9.54 5.53 7.73
CA PRO A 61 10.53 4.61 8.31
C PRO A 61 11.85 5.30 8.67
N CYS A 62 12.12 6.50 8.13
CA CYS A 62 13.32 7.27 8.43
C CYS A 62 13.03 8.77 8.53
N ARG A 63 13.88 9.48 9.27
CA ARG A 63 13.80 10.94 9.54
C ARG A 63 13.98 11.84 8.32
N ARG A 64 14.10 11.27 7.12
CA ARG A 64 14.22 12.07 5.90
C ARG A 64 12.88 12.74 5.62
N THR A 65 12.89 14.06 5.56
CA THR A 65 11.77 14.87 5.06
C THR A 65 11.40 14.43 3.65
N ARG A 66 10.12 14.18 3.43
CA ARG A 66 9.57 13.78 2.14
C ARG A 66 8.43 14.72 1.82
N ASP A 67 8.34 15.13 0.55
CA ASP A 67 7.20 15.92 0.10
C ASP A 67 5.94 15.06 0.19
N GLU A 68 4.90 15.62 0.80
CA GLU A 68 3.64 14.91 1.03
C GLU A 68 2.97 14.53 -0.29
N ASP A 69 3.03 15.40 -1.29
CA ASP A 69 2.51 15.14 -2.64
C ASP A 69 3.20 13.92 -3.28
N ASN A 70 4.51 13.74 -3.04
CA ASN A 70 5.24 12.57 -3.52
C ASN A 70 4.82 11.29 -2.80
N LEU A 71 4.48 11.37 -1.51
CA LEU A 71 3.94 10.25 -0.75
C LEU A 71 2.55 9.85 -1.25
N LEU A 72 1.67 10.83 -1.43
CA LEU A 72 0.32 10.62 -1.95
C LEU A 72 0.36 10.02 -3.36
N ALA A 73 1.20 10.57 -4.24
CA ALA A 73 1.36 10.06 -5.59
C ALA A 73 1.90 8.61 -5.62
N SER A 74 2.82 8.27 -4.71
CA SER A 74 3.33 6.90 -4.58
C SER A 74 2.24 5.91 -4.13
N MET A 75 1.31 6.35 -3.29
CA MET A 75 0.17 5.55 -2.82
C MET A 75 -0.94 5.35 -3.85
N LYS A 76 -0.94 6.09 -4.96
CA LYS A 76 -1.98 5.99 -5.99
C LYS A 76 -2.20 4.55 -6.44
N SER A 77 -1.10 3.84 -6.72
CA SER A 77 -1.17 2.41 -7.09
C SER A 77 -1.74 1.51 -5.98
N GLY A 78 -1.58 1.90 -4.71
CA GLY A 78 -2.20 1.22 -3.57
C GLY A 78 -3.71 1.47 -3.50
N LEU A 79 -4.14 2.73 -3.63
CA LEU A 79 -5.56 3.11 -3.67
C LEU A 79 -6.31 2.39 -4.80
N ASP A 80 -5.70 2.27 -5.99
CA ASP A 80 -6.27 1.48 -7.08
C ASP A 80 -6.48 0.02 -6.68
N GLY A 81 -5.55 -0.56 -5.92
CA GLY A 81 -5.66 -1.93 -5.40
C GLY A 81 -6.76 -2.07 -4.34
N LEU A 82 -6.98 -1.05 -3.50
CA LEU A 82 -8.11 -1.02 -2.58
C LEU A 82 -9.44 -0.93 -3.33
N ALA A 83 -9.54 -0.08 -4.35
CA ALA A 83 -10.73 0.05 -5.19
C ALA A 83 -11.09 -1.29 -5.85
N ASP A 84 -10.11 -1.97 -6.44
CA ASP A 84 -10.28 -3.31 -7.02
C ASP A 84 -10.78 -4.32 -5.97
N ALA A 85 -10.23 -4.27 -4.75
CA ALA A 85 -10.59 -5.19 -3.68
C ALA A 85 -12.01 -4.95 -3.17
N LEU A 86 -12.42 -3.69 -3.12
CA LEU A 86 -13.73 -3.25 -2.67
C LEU A 86 -14.78 -3.33 -3.79
N GLN A 87 -14.37 -3.53 -5.04
CA GLN A 87 -15.23 -3.50 -6.23
C GLN A 87 -15.99 -2.17 -6.38
N VAL A 88 -15.31 -1.07 -6.06
CA VAL A 88 -15.85 0.29 -6.11
C VAL A 88 -15.04 1.13 -7.09
N ASN A 89 -15.68 2.15 -7.66
CA ASN A 89 -15.00 3.12 -8.50
C ASN A 89 -14.14 4.06 -7.62
N ASP A 90 -12.86 4.25 -7.98
CA ASP A 90 -11.90 5.09 -7.27
C ASP A 90 -12.30 6.57 -7.27
N SER A 91 -13.11 7.03 -8.23
CA SER A 91 -13.70 8.38 -8.25
C SER A 91 -14.55 8.72 -7.02
N ARG A 92 -15.03 7.70 -6.29
CA ARG A 92 -15.81 7.86 -5.05
C ARG A 92 -14.93 8.13 -3.83
N PHE A 93 -13.61 7.95 -3.95
CA PHE A 93 -12.69 8.10 -2.85
C PHE A 93 -12.45 9.58 -2.55
N LYS A 94 -12.78 9.99 -1.32
CA LYS A 94 -12.32 11.23 -0.72
C LYS A 94 -11.23 10.88 0.26
N VAL A 95 -9.99 11.13 -0.17
CA VAL A 95 -8.79 10.78 0.57
C VAL A 95 -8.38 11.99 1.41
N GLU A 96 -8.35 11.79 2.71
CA GLU A 96 -7.72 12.69 3.66
C GLU A 96 -6.44 12.00 4.13
N TRP A 97 -5.32 12.73 4.13
CA TRP A 97 -4.06 12.18 4.59
C TRP A 97 -3.46 13.05 5.67
N ARG A 98 -2.69 12.40 6.54
CA ARG A 98 -1.85 13.07 7.51
C ARG A 98 -0.52 12.35 7.60
N VAL A 99 0.55 13.13 7.70
CA VAL A 99 1.87 12.61 8.03
C VAL A 99 2.02 12.71 9.53
N GLU A 100 2.07 11.58 10.21
CA GLU A 100 2.24 11.57 11.64
C GLU A 100 3.71 11.83 11.97
N GLU A 101 3.95 12.87 12.78
CA GLU A 101 5.27 13.16 13.29
C GLU A 101 5.61 12.11 14.33
N LYS A 102 6.26 11.04 13.86
CA LYS A 102 6.84 9.95 14.65
C LYS A 102 6.01 9.67 15.91
N LEU A 103 4.90 8.93 15.74
CA LEU A 103 4.29 8.16 16.82
C LEU A 103 5.47 7.61 17.65
N GLY A 104 5.54 7.90 18.96
CA GLY A 104 6.67 7.60 19.87
C GLY A 104 7.01 6.11 20.03
N VAL A 105 6.61 5.30 19.06
CA VAL A 105 6.85 3.89 18.88
C VAL A 105 8.29 3.75 18.36
N SER A 106 9.10 2.96 19.08
CA SER A 106 10.53 2.81 18.78
C SER A 106 10.76 2.40 17.32
N ARG A 107 11.94 2.69 16.78
CA ARG A 107 12.35 2.28 15.42
C ARG A 107 12.10 0.78 15.17
N GLU A 108 12.17 0.00 16.24
CA GLU A 108 11.91 -1.44 16.23
C GLU A 108 10.45 -1.75 16.01
N ALA A 109 9.53 -0.97 16.56
CA ALA A 109 8.10 -1.21 16.44
C ALA A 109 7.54 -0.83 15.05
N VAL A 110 8.05 0.25 14.44
CA VAL A 110 7.76 0.53 13.01
C VAL A 110 8.32 -0.60 12.14
N SER A 111 9.56 -1.02 12.42
CA SER A 111 10.15 -2.18 11.73
C SER A 111 9.37 -3.47 12.00
N GLN A 112 8.78 -3.67 13.18
CA GLN A 112 7.93 -4.81 13.51
C GLN A 112 6.60 -4.77 12.76
N ILE A 113 5.99 -3.60 12.62
CA ILE A 113 4.76 -3.41 11.84
C ILE A 113 5.03 -3.68 10.37
N GLU A 114 6.10 -3.13 9.81
CA GLU A 114 6.53 -3.41 8.44
C GLU A 114 6.85 -4.90 8.26
N LYS A 115 7.68 -5.48 9.14
CA LYS A 115 8.04 -6.92 9.10
C LYS A 115 6.80 -7.80 9.23
N ARG A 116 5.82 -7.45 10.08
CA ARG A 116 4.56 -8.17 10.19
C ARG A 116 3.74 -8.05 8.90
N ALA A 117 3.61 -6.84 8.34
CA ALA A 117 2.91 -6.62 7.09
C ALA A 117 3.57 -7.42 5.94
N PHE A 118 4.89 -7.31 5.77
CA PHE A 118 5.65 -8.05 4.76
C PHE A 118 5.63 -9.57 4.98
N ALA A 119 5.77 -10.05 6.22
CA ALA A 119 5.66 -11.48 6.53
C ALA A 119 4.26 -12.00 6.24
N LYS A 120 3.23 -11.19 6.50
CA LYS A 120 1.83 -11.51 6.19
C LYS A 120 1.60 -11.55 4.68
N ILE A 121 2.09 -10.57 3.94
CA ILE A 121 2.09 -10.57 2.46
C ILE A 121 2.80 -11.82 1.95
N ARG A 122 4.02 -12.11 2.40
CA ARG A 122 4.80 -13.29 1.97
C ARG A 122 4.08 -14.60 2.29
N ARG A 123 3.41 -14.69 3.44
CA ARG A 123 2.57 -15.83 3.80
C ARG A 123 1.35 -15.94 2.90
N ILE A 124 0.66 -14.86 2.59
CA ILE A 124 -0.49 -14.83 1.66
C ILE A 124 -0.04 -15.31 0.27
N LEU A 125 1.07 -14.78 -0.22
CA LEU A 125 1.65 -15.15 -1.50
C LEU A 125 2.07 -16.63 -1.51
N LYS A 126 2.74 -17.12 -0.46
CA LYS A 126 3.16 -18.53 -0.35
C LYS A 126 1.98 -19.50 -0.22
N LYS A 127 0.91 -19.12 0.51
CA LYS A 127 -0.33 -19.93 0.65
C LYS A 127 -1.10 -20.03 -0.68
N ARG A 128 -0.91 -19.06 -1.58
CA ARG A 128 -1.53 -19.02 -2.91
C ARG A 128 -0.60 -19.37 -4.06
N ALA A 129 0.70 -19.56 -3.84
CA ALA A 129 1.69 -20.01 -4.83
C ALA A 129 1.40 -21.41 -5.42
N GLY A 130 0.36 -22.12 -4.94
CA GLY A 130 -0.27 -23.22 -5.67
C GLY A 130 -1.16 -22.78 -6.85
N ARG A 131 -1.29 -21.48 -7.14
CA ARG A 131 -2.10 -20.92 -8.26
C ARG A 131 -1.40 -19.78 -9.05
N GLY A 132 -0.08 -19.62 -8.97
CA GLY A 132 0.66 -18.63 -9.78
C GLY A 132 2.06 -18.32 -9.24
N ASP A 133 3.02 -18.07 -10.16
CA ASP A 133 4.46 -17.93 -9.85
C ASP A 133 4.73 -16.76 -8.88
N PRO A 134 5.37 -17.01 -7.72
CA PRO A 134 5.75 -15.98 -6.75
C PRO A 134 6.65 -14.86 -7.28
N ARG A 135 7.37 -15.08 -8.40
CA ARG A 135 8.33 -14.14 -9.00
C ARG A 135 7.67 -12.98 -9.75
N ASP A 136 6.37 -13.06 -10.01
CA ASP A 136 5.61 -11.97 -10.66
C ASP A 136 5.28 -10.81 -9.70
N ILE A 137 5.49 -10.99 -8.39
CA ILE A 137 4.95 -10.10 -7.34
C ILE A 137 6.06 -9.40 -6.53
N LEU A 138 7.32 -9.83 -6.60
CA LEU A 138 8.46 -9.08 -6.06
C LEU A 138 9.52 -8.88 -7.15
N PRO A 139 10.10 -7.67 -7.30
CA PRO A 139 11.36 -7.55 -8.05
C PRO A 139 12.47 -8.26 -7.29
N ASP A 140 13.41 -8.85 -8.05
CA ASP A 140 14.62 -9.52 -7.53
C ASP A 140 15.48 -8.59 -6.66
#